data_AF-A0A9D5NKS6-F1
#
_entry.id   AF-A0A9D5NKS6-F1
#
_cell.length_a   1.000
_cell.length_b   1.000
_cell.length_c   1.000
_cell.angle_alpha   90.00
_cell.angle_beta   90.00
_cell.angle_gamma   90.00
#
_symmetry.space_group_name_H-M   'P 1'
#
loop_
_entity.id
_entity.type
_entity.pdbx_description
1 polymer ?
#
loop_
_entity_poly.entity_id
_entity_poly.type
_entity_poly.pdbx_seq_one_letter_code
_entity_poly.pdbx_strand_id
1 'polypeptide(L)'
;MLTIKVNGYKEAKAILDELPNNMQKKMLLAALRLSAKPALDAAKQNVPVRSGALKKQLKIVRFRDRTAPKSEVDVAVKSVFSRSKKKKAINEHYGKLIHEGTRDPRTPRKKGRSMVFIGKDGEKVYASSVKGIKPTPYLEKAYAQTSERIVAEFGDNLGNAVEKFVNKNFKKIE
;
A
#
# COMPACT_ATOMS: atom_id res chain seq x y z
N MET A 1 -8.70 -4.43 -20.60
CA MET A 1 -9.48 -3.56 -19.68
C MET A 1 -10.68 -4.36 -19.20
N LEU A 2 -10.84 -4.54 -17.89
CA LEU A 2 -11.99 -5.23 -17.30
C LEU A 2 -13.19 -4.27 -17.25
N THR A 3 -14.27 -4.61 -17.95
CA THR A 3 -15.50 -3.81 -17.98
C THR A 3 -16.44 -4.34 -16.90
N ILE A 4 -16.49 -3.67 -15.75
CA ILE A 4 -17.25 -4.11 -14.58
C ILE A 4 -18.50 -3.23 -14.45
N LYS A 5 -19.69 -3.86 -14.44
CA LYS A 5 -20.96 -3.17 -14.22
C LYS A 5 -21.26 -3.15 -12.72
N VAL A 6 -21.19 -1.97 -12.11
CA VAL A 6 -21.56 -1.75 -10.70
C VAL A 6 -22.93 -1.07 -10.67
N ASN A 7 -23.91 -1.68 -10.01
CA ASN A 7 -25.24 -1.10 -9.82
C ASN A 7 -25.13 0.17 -8.96
N GLY A 8 -25.83 1.24 -9.30
CA GLY A 8 -25.74 2.53 -8.58
C GLY A 8 -24.56 3.42 -8.99
N TYR A 9 -23.64 2.93 -9.83
CA TYR A 9 -22.43 3.67 -10.22
C TYR A 9 -22.73 4.89 -11.08
N LYS A 10 -23.74 4.83 -11.95
CA LYS A 10 -24.12 5.96 -12.80
C LYS A 10 -24.68 7.12 -11.98
N GLU A 11 -25.58 6.84 -11.04
CA GLU A 11 -26.14 7.86 -10.15
C GLU A 11 -25.06 8.45 -9.23
N ALA A 12 -24.22 7.59 -8.63
CA ALA A 12 -23.11 8.03 -7.78
C ALA A 12 -22.10 8.90 -8.55
N LYS A 13 -21.82 8.56 -9.81
CA LYS A 13 -20.92 9.33 -10.67
C LYS A 13 -21.50 10.71 -11.02
N ALA A 14 -22.78 10.80 -11.35
CA ALA A 14 -23.42 12.08 -11.67
C ALA A 14 -23.35 13.05 -10.48
N ILE A 15 -23.67 12.58 -9.27
CA ILE A 15 -23.56 13.38 -8.03
C ILE A 15 -22.09 13.77 -7.76
N LEU A 16 -21.16 12.85 -7.97
CA LEU A 16 -19.73 13.14 -7.84
C LEU A 16 -19.29 14.24 -8.81
N ASP A 17 -19.69 14.19 -10.08
CA ASP A 17 -19.28 15.14 -11.12
C ASP A 17 -19.76 16.58 -10.82
N GLU A 18 -20.87 16.74 -10.10
CA GLU A 18 -21.37 18.06 -9.65
C GLU A 18 -20.58 18.65 -8.47
N LEU A 19 -19.80 17.85 -7.74
CA LEU A 19 -19.05 18.32 -6.58
C LEU A 19 -17.76 19.04 -6.97
N PRO A 20 -17.29 20.00 -6.15
CA PRO A 20 -15.96 20.56 -6.32
C PRO A 20 -14.88 19.47 -6.32
N ASN A 21 -13.92 19.58 -7.23
CA ASN A 21 -12.80 18.63 -7.42
C ASN A 21 -12.13 18.15 -6.12
N ASN A 22 -12.00 19.02 -5.11
CA ASN A 22 -11.38 18.65 -3.83
C ASN A 22 -12.25 17.73 -2.98
N MET A 23 -13.58 17.84 -3.08
CA MET A 23 -14.55 16.99 -2.39
C MET A 23 -14.60 15.60 -3.04
N GLN A 24 -14.72 15.55 -4.38
CA GLN A 24 -14.65 14.31 -5.17
C GLN A 24 -13.45 13.46 -4.76
N LYS A 25 -12.24 14.05 -4.74
CA LYS A 25 -11.01 13.35 -4.36
C LYS A 25 -11.03 12.82 -2.94
N LYS A 26 -11.57 13.58 -1.99
CA LYS A 26 -11.63 13.16 -0.58
C LYS A 26 -12.52 11.93 -0.44
N MET A 27 -13.66 11.92 -1.14
CA MET A 27 -14.62 10.82 -1.13
C MET A 27 -14.06 9.58 -1.84
N LEU A 28 -13.52 9.74 -3.05
CA LEU A 28 -12.83 8.66 -3.78
C LEU A 28 -11.67 8.08 -2.97
N LEU A 29 -10.84 8.92 -2.36
CA LEU A 29 -9.72 8.45 -1.53
C LEU A 29 -10.19 7.69 -0.28
N ALA A 30 -11.31 8.10 0.32
CA ALA A 30 -11.88 7.40 1.46
C ALA A 30 -12.42 6.03 1.04
N ALA A 31 -13.18 5.98 -0.05
CA ALA A 31 -13.72 4.74 -0.62
C ALA A 31 -12.60 3.76 -0.99
N LEU A 32 -11.59 4.21 -1.74
CA LEU A 32 -10.43 3.39 -2.14
C LEU A 32 -9.63 2.87 -0.95
N ARG A 33 -9.49 3.67 0.13
CA ARG A 33 -8.81 3.22 1.35
C ARG A 33 -9.61 2.17 2.10
N LEU A 34 -10.93 2.27 2.10
CA LEU A 34 -11.79 1.28 2.74
C LEU A 34 -11.79 -0.02 1.93
N SER A 35 -11.96 0.07 0.61
CA SER A 35 -11.95 -1.10 -0.27
C SER A 35 -10.60 -1.81 -0.31
N ALA A 36 -9.48 -1.10 -0.08
CA ALA A 36 -8.15 -1.71 0.00
C ALA A 36 -7.82 -2.35 1.37
N LYS A 37 -8.69 -2.26 2.39
CA LYS A 37 -8.43 -2.87 3.72
C LYS A 37 -8.27 -4.39 3.66
N PRO A 38 -9.14 -5.16 2.97
CA PRO A 38 -8.95 -6.60 2.84
C PRO A 38 -7.57 -6.96 2.28
N ALA A 39 -7.09 -6.23 1.27
CA ALA A 39 -5.76 -6.45 0.71
C ALA A 39 -4.63 -6.17 1.72
N LEU A 40 -4.76 -5.13 2.55
CA LEU A 40 -3.81 -4.85 3.62
C LEU A 40 -3.78 -5.97 4.66
N ASP A 41 -4.95 -6.49 5.05
CA ASP A 41 -5.06 -7.52 6.06
C ASP A 41 -4.54 -8.86 5.54
N ALA A 42 -4.86 -9.23 4.29
CA ALA A 42 -4.27 -10.36 3.60
C ALA A 42 -2.74 -10.22 3.47
N ALA A 43 -2.23 -9.04 3.13
CA ALA A 43 -0.78 -8.80 3.08
C ALA A 43 -0.11 -8.98 4.45
N LYS A 44 -0.76 -8.56 5.54
CA LYS A 44 -0.30 -8.76 6.92
C LYS A 44 -0.36 -10.22 7.39
N GLN A 45 -1.22 -11.03 6.79
CA GLN A 45 -1.29 -12.48 7.05
C GLN A 45 -0.20 -13.23 6.26
N ASN A 46 0.04 -12.83 5.01
CA ASN A 46 0.98 -13.49 4.11
C ASN A 46 2.45 -13.07 4.31
N VAL A 47 2.72 -11.95 5.00
CA VAL A 47 4.08 -11.44 5.19
C VAL A 47 4.90 -12.33 6.14
N PRO A 48 6.14 -12.70 5.78
CA PRO A 48 7.02 -13.44 6.67
C PRO A 48 7.31 -12.67 7.98
N VAL A 49 7.19 -13.36 9.11
CA VAL A 49 7.37 -12.77 10.44
C VAL A 49 8.70 -13.25 11.05
N ARG A 50 9.70 -12.36 11.06
CA ARG A 50 10.94 -12.56 11.84
C ARG A 50 10.93 -11.74 13.14
N SER A 51 10.66 -10.44 13.04
CA SER A 51 10.50 -9.53 14.18
C SER A 51 9.12 -8.84 14.21
N GLY A 52 8.28 -9.09 13.19
CA GLY A 52 7.00 -8.39 13.00
C GLY A 52 7.11 -6.93 12.54
N ALA A 53 8.32 -6.36 12.41
CA ALA A 53 8.51 -4.98 11.99
C ALA A 53 7.93 -4.70 10.58
N LEU A 54 8.17 -5.61 9.62
CA LEU A 54 7.63 -5.48 8.27
C LEU A 54 6.10 -5.49 8.25
N LYS A 55 5.47 -6.38 9.03
CA LYS A 55 4.01 -6.46 9.19
C LYS A 55 3.42 -5.14 9.69
N LYS A 56 4.10 -4.46 10.64
CA LYS A 56 3.69 -3.15 11.17
C LYS A 56 3.90 -1.99 10.17
N GLN A 57 4.82 -2.15 9.22
CA GLN A 57 5.13 -1.14 8.20
C GLN A 57 4.18 -1.18 6.99
N LEU A 58 3.42 -2.26 6.80
CA LEU A 58 2.43 -2.34 5.73
C LEU A 58 1.31 -1.33 5.95
N LYS A 59 1.09 -0.45 4.98
CA LYS A 59 0.05 0.57 5.01
C LYS A 59 -0.54 0.76 3.61
N ILE A 60 -1.76 1.27 3.61
CA ILE A 60 -2.42 1.79 2.42
C ILE A 60 -1.93 3.22 2.19
N VAL A 61 -1.35 3.48 1.04
CA VAL A 61 -0.72 4.76 0.69
C VAL A 61 -1.36 5.32 -0.57
N ARG A 62 -1.63 6.61 -0.57
CA ARG A 62 -1.99 7.32 -1.79
C ARG A 62 -0.80 7.33 -2.74
N PHE A 63 -0.98 6.86 -3.97
CA PHE A 63 0.02 7.07 -5.01
C PHE A 63 -0.05 8.55 -5.42
N ARG A 64 1.10 9.23 -5.37
CA ARG A 64 1.21 10.63 -5.77
C ARG A 64 1.87 10.64 -7.13
N ASP A 65 1.08 10.38 -8.15
CA ASP A 65 1.50 10.73 -9.49
C ASP A 65 1.40 12.25 -9.66
N ARG A 66 2.48 12.87 -10.15
CA ARG A 66 2.53 14.30 -10.44
C ARG A 66 2.01 14.62 -11.84
N THR A 67 1.94 13.61 -12.72
CA THR A 67 1.45 13.73 -14.10
C THR A 67 -0.02 13.37 -14.24
N ALA A 68 -0.58 12.58 -13.33
CA ALA A 68 -2.00 12.23 -13.34
C ALA A 68 -2.90 13.47 -13.27
N PRO A 69 -4.05 13.46 -13.99
CA PRO A 69 -5.08 14.47 -13.85
C PRO A 69 -5.43 14.68 -12.38
N LYS A 70 -5.70 15.93 -12.02
CA LYS A 70 -6.04 16.27 -10.63
C LYS A 70 -7.24 15.45 -10.14
N SER A 71 -8.16 15.05 -11.01
CA SER A 71 -9.35 14.23 -10.73
C SER A 71 -9.06 12.75 -10.45
N GLU A 72 -7.88 12.23 -10.80
CA GLU A 72 -7.53 10.83 -10.61
C GLU A 72 -6.91 10.58 -9.22
N VAL A 73 -7.33 9.48 -8.59
CA VAL A 73 -6.87 9.11 -7.25
C VAL A 73 -6.51 7.64 -7.22
N ASP A 74 -5.24 7.37 -6.93
CA ASP A 74 -4.72 6.01 -6.82
C ASP A 74 -4.25 5.69 -5.41
N VAL A 75 -4.42 4.43 -5.03
CA VAL A 75 -4.05 3.90 -3.74
C VAL A 75 -3.32 2.57 -3.91
N ALA A 76 -2.29 2.33 -3.11
CA ALA A 76 -1.53 1.09 -3.11
C ALA A 76 -1.24 0.60 -1.69
N VAL A 77 -1.21 -0.73 -1.52
CA VAL A 77 -0.70 -1.36 -0.30
C VAL A 77 0.81 -1.56 -0.44
N LYS A 78 1.59 -0.95 0.45
CA LYS A 78 3.05 -1.13 0.47
C LYS A 78 3.64 -0.96 1.86
N SER A 79 4.88 -1.39 2.06
CA SER A 79 5.66 -1.03 3.25
C SER A 79 6.00 0.46 3.24
N VAL A 80 5.89 1.14 4.39
CA VAL A 80 6.05 2.60 4.50
C VAL A 80 7.00 3.03 5.60
N PHE A 81 7.89 3.94 5.17
CA PHE A 81 8.62 4.97 5.89
C PHE A 81 8.13 5.13 7.34
N SER A 82 8.74 4.53 8.36
CA SER A 82 8.66 5.10 9.71
C SER A 82 9.25 6.51 9.64
N ARG A 83 8.39 7.53 9.57
CA ARG A 83 8.77 8.96 9.46
C ARG A 83 9.39 9.51 10.76
N SER A 84 9.92 8.66 11.64
CA SER A 84 10.62 9.12 12.84
C SER A 84 11.91 9.85 12.42
N LYS A 85 11.91 11.18 12.57
CA LYS A 85 13.14 12.01 12.53
C LYS A 85 14.09 11.68 13.69
N LYS A 86 13.65 10.91 14.69
CA LYS A 86 14.49 10.47 15.80
C LYS A 86 15.28 9.22 15.37
N LYS A 87 16.58 9.45 15.14
CA LYS A 87 17.72 8.51 15.13
C LYS A 87 17.52 7.14 14.44
N LYS A 88 18.30 6.93 13.37
CA LYS A 88 18.72 5.59 12.90
C LYS A 88 17.59 4.56 12.71
N ALA A 89 16.41 4.95 12.20
CA ALA A 89 15.44 3.96 11.75
C ALA A 89 16.04 3.21 10.54
N ILE A 90 16.53 1.99 10.79
CA ILE A 90 17.16 1.15 9.78
C ILE A 90 16.13 0.87 8.68
N ASN A 91 16.52 1.26 7.47
CA ASN A 91 15.71 1.35 6.28
C ASN A 91 14.95 0.08 5.88
N GLU A 92 13.82 0.36 5.24
CA GLU A 92 12.77 -0.51 4.74
C GLU A 92 13.04 -1.10 3.37
N HIS A 93 14.31 -1.36 3.06
CA HIS A 93 14.63 -2.13 1.86
C HIS A 93 14.28 -3.61 2.02
N TYR A 94 13.99 -4.10 3.24
CA TYR A 94 13.61 -5.49 3.45
C TYR A 94 12.29 -5.88 2.77
N GLY A 95 11.28 -5.01 2.72
CA GLY A 95 9.99 -5.36 2.11
C GLY A 95 10.13 -5.78 0.64
N LYS A 96 10.79 -4.94 -0.17
CA LYS A 96 11.07 -5.24 -1.59
C LYS A 96 11.96 -6.46 -1.76
N LEU A 97 13.03 -6.58 -0.96
CA LEU A 97 13.96 -7.72 -1.05
C LEU A 97 13.31 -9.04 -0.63
N ILE A 98 12.36 -9.02 0.30
CA ILE A 98 11.58 -10.20 0.71
C ILE A 98 10.55 -10.54 -0.36
N HIS A 99 9.91 -9.52 -0.93
CA HIS A 99 8.89 -9.68 -1.96
C HIS A 99 9.46 -10.28 -3.25
N GLU A 100 10.48 -9.64 -3.82
CA GLU A 100 11.10 -10.00 -5.11
C GLU A 100 12.26 -11.00 -4.96
N GLY A 101 12.76 -11.20 -3.74
CA GLY A 101 13.97 -11.97 -3.50
C GLY A 101 15.24 -11.19 -3.86
N THR A 102 16.38 -11.86 -3.73
CA THR A 102 17.69 -11.37 -4.18
C THR A 102 18.46 -12.46 -4.88
N ARG A 103 19.39 -12.08 -5.77
CA ARG A 103 20.35 -13.00 -6.38
C ARG A 103 21.04 -13.88 -5.31
N ASP A 104 21.28 -15.13 -5.65
CA ASP A 104 22.02 -16.10 -4.84
C ASP A 104 23.24 -16.62 -5.65
N PRO A 105 24.49 -16.44 -5.16
CA PRO A 105 24.86 -15.67 -3.97
C PRO A 105 24.65 -14.17 -4.19
N ARG A 106 24.26 -13.47 -3.12
CA ARG A 106 24.22 -12.02 -3.10
C ARG A 106 25.65 -11.52 -2.92
N THR A 107 26.10 -10.69 -3.85
CA THR A 107 27.44 -10.10 -3.86
C THR A 107 27.38 -8.58 -3.71
N PRO A 108 28.48 -7.96 -3.27
CA PRO A 108 28.65 -6.51 -3.25
C PRO A 108 28.38 -5.90 -4.64
N ARG A 109 27.67 -4.76 -4.68
CA ARG A 109 27.36 -4.06 -5.94
C ARG A 109 28.61 -3.60 -6.71
N LYS A 110 29.72 -3.35 -6.01
CA LYS A 110 30.99 -2.91 -6.60
C LYS A 110 32.06 -3.97 -6.36
N LYS A 111 32.82 -4.29 -7.41
CA LYS A 111 33.97 -5.21 -7.34
C LYS A 111 34.99 -4.71 -6.30
N GLY A 112 35.56 -5.63 -5.53
CA GLY A 112 36.57 -5.32 -4.50
C GLY A 112 36.01 -4.73 -3.19
N ARG A 113 34.69 -4.63 -3.02
CA ARG A 113 34.07 -4.23 -1.74
C ARG A 113 33.53 -5.45 -0.99
N SER A 114 33.29 -5.27 0.30
CA SER A 114 32.62 -6.26 1.16
C SER A 114 31.23 -5.75 1.56
N MET A 115 30.29 -6.67 1.77
CA MET A 115 29.03 -6.35 2.45
C MET A 115 29.28 -6.24 3.95
N VAL A 116 28.60 -5.29 4.59
CA VAL A 116 28.72 -5.03 6.02
C VAL A 116 27.38 -5.25 6.69
N PHE A 117 27.37 -6.08 7.72
CA PHE A 117 26.22 -6.36 8.57
C PHE A 117 26.53 -5.92 9.99
N ILE A 118 25.50 -5.48 10.70
CA ILE A 118 25.60 -5.18 12.13
C ILE A 118 24.94 -6.34 12.85
N GLY A 119 25.71 -7.01 13.71
CA GLY A 119 25.24 -8.11 14.54
C GLY A 119 24.42 -7.62 15.73
N LYS A 120 24.07 -8.54 16.64
CA LYS A 120 23.13 -8.23 17.74
C LYS A 120 23.74 -7.27 18.76
N ASP A 121 25.04 -7.36 18.98
CA ASP A 121 25.77 -6.61 20.00
C ASP A 121 26.44 -5.35 19.42
N GLY A 122 26.15 -5.03 18.15
CA GLY A 122 26.67 -3.85 17.44
C GLY A 122 27.97 -4.09 16.69
N GLU A 123 28.50 -5.32 16.72
CA GLU A 123 29.67 -5.76 15.98
C GLU A 123 29.44 -5.71 14.46
N LYS A 124 30.47 -5.33 13.70
CA LYS A 124 30.41 -5.29 12.23
C LYS A 124 30.96 -6.59 11.65
N VAL A 125 30.14 -7.28 10.87
CA VAL A 125 30.54 -8.47 10.13
C VAL A 125 30.72 -8.12 8.66
N TYR A 126 31.90 -8.41 8.12
CA TYR A 126 32.25 -8.18 6.71
C TYR A 126 32.16 -9.51 5.95
N ALA A 127 31.44 -9.52 4.82
CA ALA A 127 31.31 -10.71 3.99
C ALA A 127 31.55 -10.40 2.50
N SER A 128 32.30 -11.25 1.82
CA SER A 128 32.52 -11.21 0.37
C SER A 128 31.26 -11.60 -0.41
N SER A 129 30.44 -12.52 0.14
CA SER A 129 29.14 -12.93 -0.38
C SER A 129 28.24 -13.44 0.74
N VAL A 130 26.93 -13.36 0.57
CA VAL A 130 25.93 -14.00 1.45
C VAL A 130 24.90 -14.73 0.62
N LYS A 131 24.23 -15.70 1.24
CA LYS A 131 23.09 -16.38 0.63
C LYS A 131 22.01 -15.38 0.22
N GLY A 132 21.48 -15.54 -0.98
CA GLY A 132 20.34 -14.77 -1.47
C GLY A 132 19.07 -15.03 -0.67
N ILE A 133 18.13 -14.09 -0.73
CA ILE A 133 16.80 -14.24 -0.15
C ILE A 133 15.89 -14.82 -1.23
N LYS A 134 15.21 -15.93 -0.94
CA LYS A 134 14.16 -16.46 -1.84
C LYS A 134 12.97 -15.51 -1.86
N PRO A 135 12.36 -15.25 -3.04
CA PRO A 135 11.18 -14.40 -3.15
C PRO A 135 10.02 -14.97 -2.35
N THR A 136 9.33 -14.10 -1.63
CA THR A 136 8.08 -14.40 -0.92
C THR A 136 7.08 -13.30 -1.30
N PRO A 137 6.33 -13.48 -2.41
CA PRO A 137 5.55 -12.41 -3.00
C PRO A 137 4.24 -12.12 -2.23
N TYR A 138 4.35 -11.66 -0.97
CA TYR A 138 3.23 -11.53 -0.04
C TYR A 138 2.18 -10.48 -0.47
N LEU A 139 2.57 -9.43 -1.20
CA LEU A 139 1.64 -8.43 -1.74
C LEU A 139 0.84 -8.98 -2.94
N GLU A 140 1.49 -9.72 -3.84
CA GLU A 140 0.83 -10.33 -5.00
C GLU A 140 -0.17 -11.39 -4.54
N LYS A 141 0.22 -12.24 -3.58
CA LYS A 141 -0.69 -13.20 -2.96
C LYS A 141 -1.91 -12.52 -2.34
N ALA A 142 -1.69 -11.43 -1.60
CA ALA A 142 -2.77 -10.66 -0.99
C ALA A 142 -3.69 -10.05 -2.05
N TYR A 143 -3.13 -9.50 -3.14
CA TYR A 143 -3.91 -8.94 -4.24
C TYR A 143 -4.74 -10.03 -4.94
N ALA A 144 -4.13 -11.16 -5.30
CA ALA A 144 -4.84 -12.29 -5.92
C ALA A 144 -6.00 -12.77 -5.05
N GLN A 145 -5.81 -12.87 -3.74
CA GLN A 145 -6.85 -13.28 -2.78
C GLN A 145 -8.00 -12.29 -2.61
N THR A 146 -7.77 -11.00 -2.88
CA THR A 146 -8.73 -9.94 -2.47
C THR A 146 -9.23 -9.07 -3.62
N SER A 147 -8.65 -9.18 -4.82
CA SER A 147 -8.95 -8.33 -5.98
C SER A 147 -10.45 -8.25 -6.29
N GLU A 148 -11.15 -9.39 -6.39
CA GLU A 148 -12.60 -9.43 -6.64
C GLU A 148 -13.39 -8.75 -5.53
N ARG A 149 -13.00 -8.99 -4.27
CA ARG A 149 -13.64 -8.40 -3.09
C ARG A 149 -13.45 -6.88 -3.02
N ILE A 150 -12.25 -6.38 -3.35
CA ILE A 150 -11.96 -4.94 -3.39
C ILE A 150 -12.91 -4.25 -4.39
N VAL A 151 -13.12 -4.87 -5.55
CA VAL A 151 -14.00 -4.34 -6.60
C VAL A 151 -15.46 -4.40 -6.16
N ALA A 152 -15.92 -5.53 -5.65
CA ALA A 152 -17.30 -5.71 -5.21
C ALA A 152 -17.68 -4.72 -4.10
N GLU A 153 -16.81 -4.55 -3.10
CA GLU A 153 -17.05 -3.64 -1.97
C GLU A 153 -16.84 -2.16 -2.33
N PHE A 154 -16.27 -1.83 -3.49
CA PHE A 154 -15.94 -0.43 -3.83
C PHE A 154 -17.20 0.45 -3.94
N GLY A 155 -18.25 -0.05 -4.60
CA GLY A 155 -19.51 0.69 -4.78
C GLY A 155 -20.13 1.06 -3.44
N ASP A 156 -20.28 0.08 -2.55
CA ASP A 156 -20.83 0.27 -1.20
C ASP A 156 -19.95 1.20 -0.36
N ASN A 157 -18.63 1.04 -0.43
CA ASN A 157 -17.69 1.91 0.26
C ASN A 157 -17.75 3.36 -0.25
N LEU A 158 -18.02 3.56 -1.54
CA LEU A 158 -18.21 4.87 -2.13
C LEU A 158 -19.51 5.51 -1.66
N GLY A 159 -20.63 4.77 -1.71
CA GLY A 159 -21.91 5.23 -1.16
C GLY A 159 -21.79 5.65 0.31
N ASN A 160 -21.18 4.80 1.13
CA ASN A 160 -20.91 5.11 2.55
C ASN A 160 -19.99 6.34 2.73
N ALA A 161 -19.02 6.55 1.84
CA ALA A 161 -18.14 7.71 1.89
C ALA A 161 -18.87 8.99 1.51
N VAL A 162 -19.78 8.93 0.53
CA VAL A 162 -20.69 10.01 0.14
C VAL A 162 -21.61 10.37 1.29
N GLU A 163 -22.31 9.40 1.85
CA GLU A 163 -23.26 9.60 2.95
C GLU A 163 -22.57 10.26 4.16
N LYS A 164 -21.43 9.73 4.59
CA LYS A 164 -20.63 10.32 5.68
C LYS A 164 -20.15 11.73 5.37
N PHE A 165 -19.83 12.01 4.11
CA PHE A 165 -19.44 13.35 3.69
C PHE A 165 -20.64 14.31 3.74
N VAL A 166 -21.80 13.91 3.22
CA VAL A 166 -23.02 14.72 3.20
C VAL A 166 -23.46 15.05 4.63
N ASN A 167 -23.62 14.03 5.47
CA ASN A 167 -24.03 14.18 6.88
C ASN A 167 -23.08 15.07 7.70
N LYS A 168 -21.80 15.13 7.32
CA LYS A 168 -20.80 15.94 8.01
C LYS A 168 -20.78 17.40 7.56
N ASN A 169 -21.04 17.67 6.29
CA ASN A 169 -20.78 19.00 5.70
C ASN A 169 -22.05 19.78 5.37
N PHE A 170 -23.20 19.12 5.28
CA PHE A 170 -24.48 19.76 4.95
C PHE A 170 -25.47 19.60 6.11
N LYS A 171 -26.24 20.65 6.37
CA LYS A 171 -27.37 20.58 7.28
C LYS A 171 -28.54 19.97 6.52
N LYS A 172 -29.30 19.09 7.17
CA LYS A 172 -30.56 18.60 6.63
C LYS A 172 -31.48 19.81 6.48
N ILE A 173 -32.01 20.01 5.28
CA ILE A 173 -33.07 20.99 5.06
C ILE A 173 -34.35 20.27 5.51
N GLU A 174 -34.97 20.80 6.56
CA GLU A 174 -36.31 20.39 7.01
C GLU A 174 -37.38 21.10 6.18
#